data_AF-A0A958XSS1-F1
#
_entry.id   AF-A0A958XSS1-F1
#
_cell.length_a   1.000
_cell.length_b   1.000
_cell.length_c   1.000
_cell.angle_alpha   90.00
_cell.angle_beta   90.00
_cell.angle_gamma   90.00
#
_symmetry.space_group_name_H-M   'P 1'
#
loop_
_entity.id
_entity.type
_entity.pdbx_description
1 polymer ?
#
loop_
_entity_poly.entity_id
_entity_poly.type
_entity_poly.pdbx_seq_one_letter_code
_entity_poly.pdbx_strand_id
1 'polypeptide(L)'
;MLYDLFIHLLGFLFRIASLFNAKARLWVAGRRNWRARYRSALLKLAAEKGEQSRILWVHAASLGEFEQGRPLIEAFRTRYPRWRIVLTFFSPSGFEVRKNYAHADLIC
;
A
#
# COMPACT_ATOMS: atom_id res chain seq x y z
N MET A 1 17.21 -19.26 6.90
CA MET A 1 18.17 -19.68 5.84
C MET A 1 17.48 -20.17 4.58
N LEU A 2 16.79 -21.32 4.57
CA LEU A 2 16.11 -21.81 3.35
C LEU A 2 14.97 -20.89 2.89
N TYR A 3 14.16 -20.40 3.84
CA TYR A 3 13.10 -19.42 3.58
C TYR A 3 13.64 -18.14 2.94
N ASP A 4 14.71 -17.57 3.49
CA ASP A 4 15.31 -16.35 2.97
C ASP A 4 15.84 -16.57 1.56
N LEU A 5 16.53 -17.69 1.31
CA LEU A 5 17.01 -18.04 -0.02
C LEU A 5 15.86 -18.11 -1.04
N PHE A 6 14.75 -18.73 -0.66
CA PHE A 6 13.55 -18.82 -1.50
C PHE A 6 12.97 -17.43 -1.83
N ILE A 7 12.88 -16.54 -0.84
CA ILE A 7 12.39 -15.16 -1.05
C ILE A 7 13.31 -14.38 -1.98
N HIS A 8 14.64 -14.51 -1.84
CA HIS A 8 15.60 -13.88 -2.73
C HIS A 8 15.50 -14.43 -4.16
N LEU A 9 15.36 -15.75 -4.31
CA LEU A 9 15.18 -16.41 -5.59
C LEU A 9 13.89 -15.96 -6.30
N LEU A 10 12.76 -15.92 -5.58
CA LEU A 10 11.51 -15.39 -6.12
C LEU A 10 11.69 -13.94 -6.58
N GLY A 11 12.33 -13.09 -5.77
CA GLY A 11 12.61 -11.70 -6.13
C GLY A 11 13.45 -11.58 -7.42
N PHE A 12 14.44 -12.47 -7.60
CA PHE A 12 15.24 -12.55 -8.82
C PHE A 12 14.42 -12.99 -10.04
N LEU A 13 13.59 -14.02 -9.89
CA LEU A 13 12.69 -14.48 -10.96
C LEU A 13 11.71 -13.39 -11.40
N PHE A 14 11.13 -12.63 -10.45
CA PHE A 14 10.27 -11.48 -10.78
C PHE A 14 11.02 -10.36 -11.50
N ARG A 15 12.31 -10.15 -11.19
CA ARG A 15 13.16 -9.19 -11.93
C ARG A 15 13.38 -9.64 -13.38
N ILE A 16 13.64 -10.93 -13.62
CA ILE A 16 13.74 -11.46 -14.99
C ILE A 16 12.39 -11.31 -15.71
N ALA A 17 11.30 -11.72 -15.07
CA ALA A 17 9.96 -11.61 -15.64
C ALA A 17 9.55 -10.17 -15.96
N SER A 18 10.08 -9.17 -15.25
CA SER A 18 9.80 -7.75 -15.47
C SER A 18 10.24 -7.21 -16.84
N LEU A 19 11.21 -7.88 -17.47
CA LEU A 19 11.68 -7.54 -18.82
C LEU A 19 10.58 -7.82 -19.86
N PHE A 20 9.80 -8.88 -19.64
CA PHE A 20 8.79 -9.36 -20.60
C PHE A 20 7.35 -8.98 -20.22
N ASN A 21 7.09 -8.66 -18.94
CA ASN A 21 5.73 -8.43 -18.46
C ASN A 21 5.59 -7.09 -17.70
N ALA A 22 4.64 -6.26 -18.14
CA ALA A 22 4.36 -4.95 -17.54
C ALA A 22 3.89 -5.03 -16.08
N LYS A 23 3.06 -6.02 -15.72
CA LYS A 23 2.62 -6.22 -14.32
C LYS A 23 3.80 -6.62 -13.43
N ALA A 24 4.68 -7.51 -13.89
CA ALA A 24 5.89 -7.87 -13.15
C ALA A 24 6.82 -6.65 -12.98
N ARG A 25 6.92 -5.79 -14.00
CA ARG A 25 7.67 -4.52 -13.92
C ARG A 25 7.13 -3.57 -12.87
N LEU A 26 5.82 -3.37 -12.83
CA LEU A 26 5.17 -2.55 -11.79
C LEU A 26 5.37 -3.18 -10.40
N TRP A 27 5.28 -4.50 -10.29
CA TRP A 27 5.49 -5.22 -9.03
C TRP A 27 6.92 -5.02 -8.48
N VAL A 28 7.94 -5.09 -9.34
CA VAL A 28 9.34 -4.86 -8.97
C VAL A 28 9.59 -3.38 -8.67
N ALA A 29 9.10 -2.47 -9.51
CA ALA A 29 9.27 -1.03 -9.34
C ALA A 29 8.60 -0.52 -8.06
N GLY A 30 7.37 -0.97 -7.76
CA GLY A 30 6.63 -0.61 -6.56
C GLY A 30 7.34 -1.01 -5.27
N ARG A 31 8.03 -2.16 -5.28
CA ARG A 31 8.82 -2.64 -4.13
C ARG A 31 10.20 -2.01 -4.00
N ARG A 32 10.68 -1.24 -4.99
CA ARG A 32 11.98 -0.60 -4.86
C ARG A 32 11.92 0.47 -3.77
N ASN A 33 12.83 0.38 -2.80
CA ASN A 33 12.94 1.30 -1.66
C ASN A 33 11.64 1.46 -0.84
N TRP A 34 10.78 0.44 -0.82
CA TRP A 34 9.47 0.52 -0.15
C TRP A 34 9.59 0.86 1.34
N ARG A 35 10.60 0.32 2.04
CA ARG A 35 10.84 0.59 3.47
C ARG A 35 11.12 2.08 3.74
N ALA A 36 11.98 2.68 2.92
CA ALA A 36 12.33 4.10 3.06
C ALA A 36 11.14 4.99 2.74
N ARG A 37 10.39 4.67 1.67
CA ARG A 37 9.16 5.39 1.29
C ARG A 37 8.11 5.31 2.39
N TYR A 38 7.83 4.11 2.89
CA TYR A 38 6.88 3.88 3.98
C TYR A 38 7.26 4.64 5.24
N ARG A 39 8.53 4.55 5.68
CA ARG A 39 9.02 5.28 6.85
C ARG A 39 8.87 6.80 6.68
N SER A 40 9.26 7.33 5.52
CA SER A 40 9.12 8.76 5.23
C SER A 40 7.65 9.22 5.24
N ALA A 41 6.74 8.38 4.73
CA ALA A 41 5.32 8.69 4.66
C ALA A 41 4.65 8.65 6.03
N LEU A 42 5.01 7.69 6.88
CA LEU A 42 4.57 7.66 8.28
C LEU A 42 5.05 8.87 9.07
N LEU A 43 6.30 9.30 8.87
CA LEU A 43 6.83 10.50 9.54
C LEU A 43 6.08 11.77 9.12
N LYS A 44 5.78 11.92 7.83
CA LYS A 44 4.94 13.03 7.33
C LYS A 44 3.55 13.00 7.94
N LEU A 45 2.92 11.82 7.94
CA LEU A 45 1.59 11.63 8.51
C LEU A 45 1.56 11.96 10.02
N ALA A 46 2.62 11.60 10.76
CA ALA A 46 2.79 11.93 12.17
C ALA A 46 2.87 13.45 12.41
N ALA A 47 3.61 14.17 11.56
CA ALA A 47 3.77 15.62 11.66
C ALA A 47 2.48 16.41 11.37
N GLU A 48 1.69 16.00 10.38
CA GLU A 48 0.51 16.77 9.92
C GLU A 48 -0.68 16.73 10.87
N LYS A 49 -0.91 15.61 11.56
CA LYS A 49 -2.11 15.39 12.40
C LYS A 49 -1.83 15.24 13.91
N GLY A 50 -0.58 15.46 14.33
CA GLY A 50 -0.15 15.39 15.73
C GLY A 50 0.03 13.97 16.26
N GLU A 51 0.81 13.81 17.34
CA GLU A 51 1.26 12.51 17.86
C GLU A 51 0.12 11.58 18.35
N GLN A 52 -1.07 12.12 18.62
CA GLN A 52 -2.17 11.45 19.32
C GLN A 52 -3.29 10.91 18.39
N SER A 53 -3.26 11.14 17.08
CA SER A 53 -4.37 10.69 16.23
C SER A 53 -4.27 9.19 15.92
N ARG A 54 -5.28 8.43 16.34
CA ARG A 54 -5.45 7.00 16.09
C ARG A 54 -5.42 6.66 14.59
N ILE A 55 -4.92 5.48 14.25
CA ILE A 55 -4.77 5.00 12.87
C ILE A 55 -5.72 3.83 12.64
N LEU A 56 -6.52 3.91 11.59
CA LEU A 56 -7.17 2.77 10.96
C LEU A 56 -6.27 2.31 9.80
N TRP A 57 -5.78 1.07 9.87
CA TRP A 57 -5.05 0.45 8.77
C TRP A 57 -5.98 -0.52 8.04
N VAL A 58 -6.21 -0.27 6.75
CA VAL A 58 -6.92 -1.16 5.83
C VAL A 58 -5.95 -1.75 4.82
N HIS A 59 -5.97 -3.06 4.64
CA HIS A 59 -5.22 -3.75 3.60
C HIS A 59 -6.18 -4.34 2.58
N ALA A 60 -5.89 -4.14 1.29
CA ALA A 60 -6.59 -4.80 0.18
C ALA A 60 -5.58 -5.54 -0.69
N ALA A 61 -5.78 -6.84 -0.89
CA ALA A 61 -4.91 -7.64 -1.74
C ALA A 61 -5.14 -7.31 -3.23
N SER A 62 -6.35 -6.90 -3.60
CA SER A 62 -6.77 -6.63 -4.97
C SER A 62 -7.65 -5.38 -5.10
N LEU A 63 -7.91 -4.95 -6.35
CA LEU A 63 -8.88 -3.87 -6.62
C LEU A 63 -10.30 -4.29 -6.22
N GLY A 64 -10.70 -5.53 -6.48
CA GLY A 64 -12.04 -6.04 -6.14
C GLY A 64 -12.31 -6.00 -4.64
N GLU A 65 -11.35 -6.44 -3.82
CA GLU A 65 -11.44 -6.34 -2.36
C GLU A 65 -11.56 -4.89 -1.88
N PHE A 66 -10.80 -3.98 -2.49
CA PHE A 66 -10.92 -2.56 -2.17
C PHE A 66 -12.32 -2.03 -2.52
N GLU A 67 -12.88 -2.33 -3.70
CA GLU A 67 -14.21 -1.85 -4.07
C GLU A 67 -15.30 -2.39 -3.13
N GLN A 68 -15.17 -3.63 -2.68
CA GLN A 68 -16.08 -4.22 -1.69
C GLN A 68 -15.94 -3.54 -0.31
N GLY A 69 -14.73 -3.20 0.11
CA GLY A 69 -14.45 -2.51 1.37
C GLY A 69 -14.64 -0.99 1.33
N ARG A 70 -14.69 -0.39 0.14
CA ARG A 70 -14.73 1.08 -0.05
C ARG A 70 -15.87 1.75 0.74
N PRO A 71 -17.12 1.25 0.71
CA PRO A 71 -18.21 1.85 1.49
C PRO A 71 -17.93 1.91 3.00
N LEU A 72 -17.21 0.91 3.55
CA LEU A 72 -16.83 0.90 4.96
C LEU A 72 -15.79 1.97 5.28
N ILE A 73 -14.81 2.17 4.39
CA ILE A 73 -13.78 3.20 4.56
C ILE A 73 -14.40 4.60 4.52
N GLU A 74 -15.31 4.84 3.58
CA GLU A 74 -16.03 6.12 3.41
C GLU A 74 -16.93 6.42 4.62
N ALA A 75 -17.69 5.42 5.09
CA ALA A 75 -18.51 5.55 6.29
C ALA A 75 -17.66 5.82 7.54
N PHE A 76 -16.53 5.12 7.68
CA PHE A 76 -15.60 5.32 8.79
C PHE A 76 -15.00 6.74 8.77
N ARG A 77 -14.55 7.22 7.60
CA ARG A 77 -14.00 8.57 7.46
C ARG A 77 -15.01 9.64 7.87
N THR A 78 -16.27 9.47 7.49
CA THR A 78 -17.36 10.38 7.85
C THR A 78 -17.61 10.39 9.36
N ARG A 79 -17.63 9.21 9.99
CA ARG A 79 -17.89 9.08 11.44
C ARG A 79 -16.71 9.49 12.31
N TYR A 80 -15.49 9.31 11.82
CA TYR A 80 -14.24 9.52 12.55
C TYR A 80 -13.25 10.39 11.76
N PRO A 81 -13.58 11.67 11.48
CA PRO A 81 -12.78 12.52 10.59
C PRO A 81 -11.35 12.79 11.10
N ARG A 82 -11.16 12.74 12.43
CA ARG A 82 -9.86 12.95 13.09
C ARG A 82 -8.92 11.74 13.05
N TRP A 83 -9.41 10.56 12.67
CA TRP A 83 -8.55 9.39 12.56
C TRP A 83 -7.69 9.47 11.29
N ARG A 84 -6.53 8.84 11.34
CA ARG A 84 -5.69 8.60 10.16
C ARG A 84 -6.12 7.31 9.50
N ILE A 85 -6.19 7.27 8.18
CA ILE A 85 -6.47 6.06 7.41
C ILE A 85 -5.26 5.73 6.54
N VAL A 86 -4.66 4.57 6.79
CA VAL A 86 -3.58 4.01 5.97
C VAL A 86 -4.19 2.88 5.14
N LEU A 87 -4.08 2.99 3.82
CA LEU A 87 -4.58 2.00 2.88
C LEU A 87 -3.39 1.34 2.16
N THR A 88 -3.24 0.03 2.30
CA THR A 88 -2.14 -0.70 1.65
C THR A 88 -2.63 -1.68 0.61
N PHE A 89 -1.90 -1.76 -0.51
CA PHE A 89 -2.24 -2.66 -1.60
C PHE A 89 -1.16 -3.72 -1.84
N PHE A 90 -1.56 -4.97 -2.02
CA PHE A 90 -0.63 -6.02 -2.47
C PHE A 90 -0.44 -6.00 -3.99
N SER A 91 -1.52 -5.88 -4.76
CA SER A 91 -1.47 -5.93 -6.22
C SER A 91 -1.20 -4.55 -6.86
N PRO A 92 -0.36 -4.48 -7.91
CA PRO A 92 -0.19 -3.26 -8.69
C PRO A 92 -1.50 -2.74 -9.29
N SER A 93 -2.41 -3.64 -9.66
CA SER A 93 -3.73 -3.28 -10.20
C SER A 93 -4.59 -2.50 -9.21
N GLY A 94 -4.53 -2.82 -7.91
CA GLY A 94 -5.22 -2.04 -6.88
C GLY A 94 -4.54 -0.70 -6.66
N PHE A 95 -3.22 -0.73 -6.44
CA PHE A 95 -2.43 0.47 -6.16
C PHE A 95 -2.50 1.50 -7.29
N GLU A 96 -2.22 1.11 -8.54
CA GLU A 96 -2.14 2.07 -9.66
C GLU A 96 -3.47 2.78 -9.92
N VAL A 97 -4.60 2.08 -9.73
CA VAL A 97 -5.94 2.64 -9.94
C VAL A 97 -6.38 3.53 -8.77
N ARG A 98 -5.97 3.20 -7.54
CA ARG A 98 -6.49 3.85 -6.32
C ARG A 98 -5.46 4.59 -5.47
N LYS A 99 -4.23 4.79 -5.95
CA LYS A 99 -3.16 5.56 -5.28
C LYS A 99 -3.50 7.01 -4.93
N ASN A 100 -4.53 7.58 -5.56
CA ASN A 100 -5.02 8.94 -5.32
C ASN A 100 -6.38 8.98 -4.61
N TYR A 101 -6.73 7.92 -3.88
CA TYR A 101 -8.03 7.80 -3.22
C TYR A 101 -8.18 8.82 -2.07
N ALA A 102 -9.18 9.69 -2.18
CA ALA A 102 -9.32 10.88 -1.34
C ALA A 102 -9.60 10.60 0.15
N HIS A 103 -10.12 9.44 0.51
CA HIS A 103 -10.51 9.15 1.89
C HIS A 103 -9.39 8.48 2.72
N ALA A 104 -8.24 8.16 2.12
CA ALA A 104 -7.06 7.67 2.81
C ALA A 104 -5.99 8.76 2.93
N ASP A 105 -5.32 8.86 4.08
CA ASP A 105 -4.24 9.84 4.29
C ASP A 105 -2.89 9.32 3.78
N LEU A 106 -2.73 7.99 3.75
CA LEU A 106 -1.54 7.33 3.23
C LEU A 106 -1.95 6.12 2.40
N ILE A 107 -1.42 6.03 1.18
CA ILE A 107 -1.62 4.89 0.28
C ILE A 107 -0.25 4.35 -0.15
N CYS A 108 -0.01 3.05 0.03
CA CYS A 108 1.26 2.41 -0.34
C CYS A 108 1.16 0.94 -0.75
#